data_AF-A0A317W8B0-F1
#
_entry.id   AF-A0A317W8B0-F1
#
_cell.length_a   1.000
_cell.length_b   1.000
_cell.length_c   1.000
_cell.angle_alpha   90.00
_cell.angle_beta   90.00
_cell.angle_gamma   90.00
#
_symmetry.space_group_name_H-M   'P 1'
#
loop_
_entity.id
_entity.type
_entity.pdbx_description
1 polymer ?
#
loop_
_entity_poly.entity_id
_entity_poly.type
_entity_poly.pdbx_seq_one_letter_code
_entity_poly.pdbx_strand_id
1 'polypeptide(L)'
;MYTTLGLPAFYVVVHFTEMPLENVFIGGATRSATEKPFVRVVITHIAIRAPDTDAAYRGATARLDRILNPHLLNKGYDFEYHVDETERRLWKINGLVPPRSGSEEEKVWGRENRAGVYEGGD
;
A
#
# COMPACT_ATOMS: atom_id res chain seq x y z
N MET A 1 -0.47 3.84 8.98
CA MET A 1 0.48 2.70 9.08
C MET A 1 1.91 3.14 8.80
N TYR A 2 2.19 3.54 7.55
CA TYR A 2 3.55 3.79 7.06
C TYR A 2 4.24 4.99 7.71
N THR A 3 3.51 6.06 8.02
CA THR A 3 4.08 7.23 8.72
C THR A 3 4.62 6.92 10.11
N THR A 4 4.08 5.91 10.80
CA THR A 4 4.64 5.47 12.09
C THR A 4 5.93 4.69 11.94
N LEU A 5 6.30 4.31 10.71
CA LEU A 5 7.59 3.71 10.36
C LEU A 5 8.59 4.78 9.88
N GLY A 6 8.22 6.08 9.96
CA GLY A 6 9.04 7.19 9.51
C GLY A 6 8.92 7.53 8.02
N LEU A 7 8.08 6.81 7.27
CA LEU A 7 7.90 7.09 5.84
C LEU A 7 7.11 8.39 5.61
N PRO A 8 7.53 9.24 4.64
CA PRO A 8 6.77 10.41 4.21
C PRO A 8 5.32 10.06 3.83
N ALA A 9 4.35 10.88 4.22
CA ALA A 9 2.94 10.60 3.95
C ALA A 9 2.64 10.57 2.44
N PHE A 10 3.27 11.45 1.65
CA PHE A 10 3.12 11.48 0.19
C PHE A 10 3.69 10.24 -0.54
N TYR A 11 4.42 9.34 0.13
CA TYR A 11 4.77 8.03 -0.46
C TYR A 11 3.56 7.11 -0.58
N VAL A 12 2.50 7.34 0.22
CA VAL A 12 1.32 6.49 0.26
C VAL A 12 0.32 6.96 -0.77
N VAL A 13 0.26 6.25 -1.89
CA VAL A 13 -0.72 6.48 -2.96
C VAL A 13 -1.84 5.45 -2.84
N VAL A 14 -3.10 5.92 -2.84
CA VAL A 14 -4.29 5.06 -2.81
C VAL A 14 -5.20 5.46 -3.96
N HIS A 15 -5.49 4.50 -4.85
CA HIS A 15 -6.45 4.67 -5.92
C HIS A 15 -7.70 3.84 -5.61
N PHE A 16 -8.88 4.45 -5.78
CA PHE A 16 -10.16 3.76 -5.72
C PHE A 16 -10.68 3.60 -7.14
N THR A 17 -10.85 2.35 -7.56
CA THR A 17 -11.35 2.01 -8.91
C THR A 17 -12.63 1.22 -8.75
N GLU A 18 -13.74 1.76 -9.24
CA GLU A 18 -15.00 1.04 -9.30
C GLU A 18 -14.98 0.06 -10.48
N MET A 19 -15.34 -1.20 -10.22
CA MET A 19 -15.42 -2.25 -11.23
C MET A 19 -16.88 -2.64 -11.44
N PRO A 20 -17.39 -2.61 -12.69
CA PRO A 20 -18.72 -3.13 -12.99
C PRO A 20 -18.86 -4.59 -12.56
N LEU A 21 -20.03 -4.97 -12.05
CA LEU A 21 -20.26 -6.30 -11.46
C LEU A 21 -20.03 -7.44 -12.47
N GLU A 22 -20.37 -7.21 -13.73
CA GLU A 22 -20.15 -8.13 -14.85
C GLU A 22 -18.67 -8.40 -15.16
N ASN A 23 -17.76 -7.58 -14.62
CA ASN A 23 -16.31 -7.72 -14.81
C ASN A 23 -15.60 -8.33 -13.58
N VAL A 24 -16.33 -8.69 -12.53
CA VAL A 24 -15.77 -9.26 -11.30
C VAL A 24 -16.25 -10.69 -11.12
N PHE A 25 -15.36 -11.64 -11.34
CA PHE A 25 -15.63 -13.07 -11.21
C PHE A 25 -14.87 -13.66 -10.03
N ILE A 26 -15.58 -14.30 -9.10
CA ILE A 26 -15.01 -15.01 -7.96
C ILE A 26 -15.40 -16.48 -8.10
N GLY A 27 -14.42 -17.37 -8.26
CA GLY A 27 -14.69 -18.79 -8.54
C GLY A 27 -15.46 -19.04 -9.85
N GLY A 28 -15.39 -18.13 -10.82
CA GLY A 28 -16.07 -18.23 -12.11
C GLY A 28 -17.50 -17.68 -12.14
N ALA A 29 -18.00 -17.11 -11.02
CA ALA A 29 -19.32 -16.48 -10.96
C ALA A 29 -19.21 -14.97 -10.71
N THR A 30 -20.07 -14.20 -11.37
CA THR A 30 -20.27 -12.76 -11.10
C THR A 30 -21.17 -12.57 -9.90
N ARG A 31 -21.06 -11.42 -9.21
CA ARG A 31 -22.00 -11.04 -8.16
C ARG A 31 -23.14 -10.20 -8.72
N SER A 32 -24.35 -10.44 -8.22
CA SER A 32 -25.52 -9.60 -8.45
C SER A 32 -25.53 -8.39 -7.50
N ALA A 33 -26.32 -7.35 -7.85
CA ALA A 33 -26.49 -6.16 -7.02
C ALA A 33 -27.15 -6.44 -5.65
N THR A 34 -27.76 -7.62 -5.49
CA THR A 34 -28.41 -8.06 -4.25
C THR A 34 -27.48 -8.88 -3.35
N GLU A 35 -26.32 -9.29 -3.86
CA GLU A 35 -25.32 -10.00 -3.09
C GLU A 35 -24.40 -9.04 -2.32
N LYS A 36 -23.66 -9.63 -1.38
CA LYS A 36 -22.63 -8.93 -0.63
C LYS A 36 -21.62 -8.29 -1.60
N PRO A 37 -21.26 -7.01 -1.48
CA PRO A 37 -20.21 -6.41 -2.32
C PRO A 37 -18.84 -7.06 -2.04
N PHE A 38 -17.97 -7.09 -3.05
CA PHE A 38 -16.59 -7.58 -2.93
C PHE A 38 -15.58 -6.46 -3.20
N VAL A 39 -14.51 -6.41 -2.40
CA VAL A 39 -13.41 -5.45 -2.59
C VAL A 39 -12.08 -6.20 -2.74
N ARG A 40 -11.38 -5.99 -3.85
CA ARG A 40 -10.00 -6.44 -4.03
C ARG A 40 -9.04 -5.30 -3.70
N VAL A 41 -8.11 -5.53 -2.77
CA VAL A 41 -7.08 -4.56 -2.42
C VAL A 41 -5.72 -5.08 -2.86
N VAL A 42 -5.07 -4.37 -3.77
CA VAL A 42 -3.69 -4.68 -4.21
C VAL A 42 -2.75 -3.67 -3.57
N ILE A 43 -1.75 -4.16 -2.84
CA ILE A 43 -0.80 -3.32 -2.11
C ILE A 43 0.59 -3.60 -2.65
N THR A 44 1.36 -2.56 -2.94
CA THR A 44 2.76 -2.69 -3.36
C THR A 44 3.64 -1.92 -2.39
N HIS A 45 4.51 -2.62 -1.67
CA HIS A 45 5.55 -2.02 -0.84
C HIS A 45 6.82 -1.85 -1.68
N ILE A 46 7.35 -0.63 -1.69
CA ILE A 46 8.53 -0.26 -2.50
C ILE A 46 9.61 0.36 -1.61
N ALA A 47 9.22 1.26 -0.70
CA ALA A 47 10.16 2.07 0.06
C ALA A 47 11.01 1.24 1.04
N ILE A 48 10.41 0.25 1.69
CA ILE A 48 11.05 -0.66 2.63
C ILE A 48 10.50 -2.06 2.41
N ARG A 49 11.30 -3.08 2.75
CA ARG A 49 10.87 -4.47 2.78
C ARG A 49 10.72 -4.94 4.21
N ALA A 50 9.70 -5.75 4.46
CA ALA A 50 9.62 -6.51 5.69
C ALA A 50 10.78 -7.53 5.74
N PRO A 51 11.34 -7.82 6.92
CA PRO A 51 12.27 -8.93 7.07
C PRO A 51 11.62 -10.23 6.57
N ASP A 52 12.40 -11.06 5.85
CA ASP A 52 11.91 -12.32 5.29
C ASP A 52 11.75 -13.39 6.38
N THR A 53 10.71 -13.21 7.19
CA THR A 53 10.36 -14.07 8.32
C THR A 53 8.85 -14.08 8.46
N ASP A 54 8.29 -15.24 8.79
CA ASP A 54 6.87 -15.37 9.07
C ASP A 54 6.36 -14.37 10.12
N ALA A 55 7.18 -14.09 11.15
CA ALA A 55 6.79 -13.19 12.24
C ALA A 55 6.62 -11.75 11.74
N ALA A 56 7.53 -11.28 10.89
CA ALA A 56 7.43 -9.96 10.27
C ALA A 56 6.23 -9.87 9.33
N TYR A 57 6.03 -10.88 8.47
CA TYR A 57 4.88 -10.91 7.55
C TYR A 57 3.55 -10.99 8.31
N ARG A 58 3.42 -11.85 9.33
CA ARG A 58 2.24 -11.90 10.22
C ARG A 58 1.98 -10.56 10.91
N GLY A 59 3.03 -9.88 11.36
CA GLY A 59 2.92 -8.55 11.97
C GLY A 59 2.41 -7.49 10.99
N ALA A 60 2.89 -7.51 9.75
CA ALA A 60 2.48 -6.60 8.69
C ALA A 60 1.01 -6.81 8.30
N THR A 61 0.61 -8.07 8.03
CA THR A 61 -0.77 -8.42 7.67
C THR A 61 -1.74 -8.11 8.80
N ALA A 62 -1.40 -8.45 10.05
CA ALA A 62 -2.24 -8.13 11.21
C ALA A 62 -2.46 -6.61 11.40
N ARG A 63 -1.52 -5.77 10.94
CA ARG A 63 -1.67 -4.31 10.97
C ARG A 63 -2.57 -3.81 9.84
N LEU A 64 -2.48 -4.42 8.66
CA LEU A 64 -3.40 -4.16 7.55
C LEU A 64 -4.83 -4.58 7.91
N ASP A 65 -5.02 -5.76 8.51
CA ASP A 65 -6.33 -6.25 8.95
C ASP A 65 -7.01 -5.25 9.89
N ARG A 66 -6.26 -4.73 10.88
CA ARG A 66 -6.76 -3.72 11.82
C ARG A 66 -7.23 -2.43 11.13
N ILE A 67 -6.66 -2.11 9.97
CA ILE A 67 -7.02 -0.92 9.18
C ILE A 67 -8.19 -1.23 8.24
N LEU A 68 -8.17 -2.38 7.57
CA LEU A 68 -9.15 -2.73 6.53
C LEU A 68 -10.48 -3.22 7.12
N ASN A 69 -10.45 -4.04 8.17
CA ASN A 69 -11.65 -4.68 8.72
C ASN A 69 -12.76 -3.69 9.12
N PRO A 70 -12.47 -2.56 9.81
CA PRO A 70 -13.50 -1.57 10.14
C PRO A 70 -14.21 -0.95 8.93
N HIS A 71 -13.56 -0.94 7.77
CA HIS A 71 -14.08 -0.32 6.55
C HIS A 71 -14.69 -1.32 5.57
N LEU A 72 -14.32 -2.61 5.66
CA LEU A 72 -14.73 -3.66 4.74
C LEU A 72 -15.54 -4.74 5.48
N LEU A 73 -14.85 -5.63 6.18
CA LEU A 73 -15.48 -6.80 6.79
C LEU A 73 -16.60 -6.44 7.77
N ASN A 74 -16.36 -5.46 8.65
CA ASN A 74 -17.32 -5.02 9.65
C ASN A 74 -18.54 -4.31 9.04
N LYS A 75 -18.44 -3.86 7.79
CA LYS A 75 -19.55 -3.29 7.03
C LYS A 75 -20.25 -4.31 6.14
N GLY A 76 -19.90 -5.59 6.27
CA GLY A 76 -20.49 -6.65 5.48
C GLY A 76 -20.00 -6.64 4.02
N TYR A 77 -18.74 -6.34 3.75
CA TYR A 77 -18.10 -6.62 2.46
C TYR A 77 -17.33 -7.94 2.55
N ASP A 78 -17.26 -8.70 1.46
CA ASP A 78 -16.17 -9.66 1.30
C ASP A 78 -14.97 -8.91 0.75
N PHE A 79 -13.77 -9.31 1.15
CA PHE A 79 -12.57 -8.68 0.62
C PHE A 79 -11.39 -9.64 0.58
N GLU A 80 -10.49 -9.36 -0.34
CA GLU A 80 -9.20 -10.02 -0.45
C GLU A 80 -8.13 -8.95 -0.58
N TYR A 81 -7.00 -9.14 0.09
CA TYR A 81 -5.81 -8.34 -0.17
C TYR A 81 -4.58 -9.19 -0.36
N HIS A 82 -3.61 -8.64 -1.10
CA HIS A 82 -2.26 -9.17 -1.11
C HIS A 82 -1.26 -8.00 -1.08
N VAL A 83 -0.03 -8.30 -0.70
CA VAL A 83 1.07 -7.35 -0.67
C VAL A 83 2.19 -7.90 -1.55
N ASP A 84 2.60 -7.12 -2.55
CA ASP A 84 3.82 -7.36 -3.32
C ASP A 84 4.94 -6.45 -2.80
N GLU A 85 6.17 -6.96 -2.78
CA GLU A 85 7.37 -6.15 -2.56
C GLU A 85 8.16 -6.02 -3.88
N THR A 86 8.43 -4.79 -4.30
CA THR A 86 9.09 -4.53 -5.61
C THR A 86 10.53 -4.03 -5.46
N GLU A 87 11.25 -3.90 -6.58
CA GLU A 87 12.64 -3.41 -6.61
C GLU A 87 12.71 -1.89 -6.43
N ARG A 88 13.16 -1.46 -5.24
CA ARG A 88 13.29 -0.04 -4.87
C ARG A 88 14.17 0.76 -5.83
N ARG A 89 15.23 0.16 -6.40
CA ARG A 89 16.15 0.87 -7.32
C ARG A 89 15.50 1.26 -8.65
N LEU A 90 14.33 0.69 -8.97
CA LEU A 90 13.55 1.01 -10.15
C LEU A 90 12.39 1.97 -9.85
N TRP A 91 12.42 2.64 -8.70
CA TRP A 91 11.40 3.58 -8.28
C TRP A 91 11.93 5.02 -8.24
N LYS A 92 11.18 5.93 -8.85
CA LYS A 92 11.43 7.38 -8.85
C LYS A 92 10.15 8.15 -8.52
N ILE A 93 10.28 9.30 -7.87
CA ILE A 93 9.20 10.28 -7.66
C ILE A 93 9.62 11.60 -8.29
N ASN A 94 8.83 12.12 -9.24
CA ASN A 94 9.17 13.32 -10.01
C ASN A 94 10.58 13.26 -10.64
N GLY A 95 10.99 12.08 -11.08
CA GLY A 95 12.32 11.83 -11.66
C GLY A 95 13.46 11.64 -10.65
N LEU A 96 13.20 11.83 -9.35
CA LEU A 96 14.19 11.69 -8.29
C LEU A 96 14.19 10.29 -7.70
N VAL A 97 15.38 9.75 -7.42
CA VAL A 97 15.54 8.56 -6.58
C VAL A 97 15.12 8.93 -5.15
N PRO A 98 14.22 8.19 -4.49
CA PRO A 98 13.86 8.52 -3.12
C PRO A 98 15.02 8.26 -2.15
N PRO A 99 15.25 9.12 -1.14
CA PRO A 99 16.34 8.94 -0.18
C PRO A 99 16.24 7.63 0.59
N ARG A 100 17.39 7.09 1.03
CA ARG A 100 17.45 5.85 1.82
C ARG A 100 16.54 5.95 3.04
N SER A 101 15.86 4.85 3.39
CA SER A 101 14.98 4.88 4.55
C SER A 101 15.73 5.22 5.84
N GLY A 102 15.16 6.15 6.62
CA GLY A 102 15.72 6.66 7.87
C GLY A 102 16.78 7.75 7.72
N SER A 103 17.17 8.12 6.51
CA SER A 103 18.13 9.21 6.23
C SER A 103 17.60 10.59 6.64
N GLU A 104 18.49 11.56 6.80
CA GLU A 104 18.09 12.94 7.09
C GLU A 104 17.31 13.55 5.93
N GLU A 105 17.67 13.20 4.69
CA GLU A 105 16.99 13.63 3.48
C GLU A 105 15.55 13.06 3.43
N GLU A 106 15.33 11.80 3.82
CA GLU A 106 13.98 11.22 3.93
C GLU A 106 13.15 11.95 5.00
N LYS A 107 13.77 12.35 6.11
CA LYS A 107 13.09 13.15 7.15
C LYS A 107 12.74 14.55 6.66
N VAL A 108 13.59 15.18 5.84
CA VAL A 108 13.27 16.45 5.17
C VAL A 108 12.06 16.27 4.25
N TRP A 109 12.08 15.26 3.38
CA TRP A 109 10.95 14.92 2.51
C TRP A 109 9.67 14.64 3.31
N GLY A 110 9.78 13.95 4.45
CA GLY A 110 8.67 13.67 5.36
C GLY A 110 8.09 14.93 6.00
N ARG A 111 8.94 15.84 6.49
CA ARG A 111 8.52 17.10 7.12
C ARG A 111 7.88 18.06 6.12
N GLU A 112 8.44 18.15 4.91
CA GLU A 112 7.91 19.03 3.85
C GLU A 112 6.78 18.39 3.05
N ASN A 113 6.56 17.08 3.25
CA ASN A 113 5.58 16.25 2.58
C ASN A 113 5.61 16.40 1.05
N ARG A 114 6.82 16.46 0.48
CA ARG A 114 7.07 16.56 -0.97
C ARG A 114 8.44 16.02 -1.31
N ALA A 115 8.62 15.60 -2.56
CA ALA A 115 9.94 15.31 -3.10
C ALA A 115 10.73 16.61 -3.32
N GLY A 116 12.01 16.60 -2.95
CA GLY A 116 12.93 17.71 -3.12
C GLY A 116 14.32 17.21 -3.54
N VAL A 117 15.04 18.01 -4.32
CA VAL A 117 16.39 17.65 -4.78
C VAL A 117 17.34 17.51 -3.59
N TYR A 118 18.23 16.51 -3.66
CA TYR A 118 19.28 16.25 -2.68
C TYR A 118 20.47 15.56 -3.36
N GLU A 119 21.63 15.54 -2.72
CA GLU A 119 22.82 14.88 -3.27
C GLU A 119 22.63 13.35 -3.37
N GLY A 120 22.77 12.79 -4.57
CA GLY A 120 22.48 11.37 -4.84
C GLY A 120 21.01 11.06 -5.15
N GLY A 121 20.20 12.09 -5.42
CA GLY A 121 18.80 11.97 -5.87
C GLY A 121 18.60 11.86 -7.39
N ASP A 122 19.67 11.91 -8.19
CA ASP A 122 19.64 11.83 -9.66
C ASP A 122 19.50 10.40 -10.20
#